data_AF-A0A6V7JD94-F1
#
_entry.id   AF-A0A6V7JD94-F1
#
_cell.length_a   1.000
_cell.length_b   1.000
_cell.length_c   1.000
_cell.angle_alpha   90.00
_cell.angle_beta   90.00
_cell.angle_gamma   90.00
#
_symmetry.space_group_name_H-M   'P 1'
#
loop_
_entity.id
_entity.type
_entity.pdbx_description
1 polymer ?
#
loop_
_entity_poly.entity_id
_entity_poly.type
_entity_poly.pdbx_seq_one_letter_code
_entity_poly.pdbx_strand_id
1 'polypeptide(L)' 'VGYWGMSSGGGCTPCGCDTVGSTDVSCDPETGQCRCRPGVGGARCDSCLAGYYGFSENGCQ' A
#
# COMPACT_ATOMS: atom_id res chain seq x y z
N VAL A 1 -2.92 10.46 6.63
CA VAL A 1 -1.88 9.46 6.97
C VAL A 1 -2.53 8.40 7.85
N GLY A 2 -2.64 7.16 7.38
CA GLY A 2 -3.10 6.04 8.19
C GLY A 2 -1.98 5.45 9.05
N TYR A 3 -2.36 4.72 10.10
CA TYR A 3 -1.46 3.99 10.99
C TYR A 3 -1.97 2.56 11.19
N TRP A 4 -1.07 1.62 11.53
CA TRP A 4 -1.38 0.22 11.84
C TRP A 4 -0.56 -0.27 13.03
N GLY A 5 -0.86 -1.46 13.54
CA GLY A 5 -0.11 -2.09 14.63
C GLY A 5 -0.44 -1.55 16.03
N MET A 6 -1.58 -0.85 16.17
CA MET A 6 -2.03 -0.29 17.45
C MET A 6 -2.42 -1.37 18.48
N SER A 7 -2.98 -2.50 18.02
CA SER A 7 -3.43 -3.58 18.91
C SER A 7 -2.35 -4.61 19.24
N SER A 8 -1.30 -4.72 18.44
CA SER A 8 -0.26 -5.76 18.57
C SER A 8 0.91 -5.37 19.48
N GLY A 9 0.86 -4.20 20.13
CA GLY A 9 1.96 -3.68 20.96
C GLY A 9 3.16 -3.15 20.15
N GLY A 10 3.09 -3.18 18.82
CA GLY A 10 4.12 -2.65 17.90
C GLY A 10 4.08 -1.12 17.72
N GLY A 11 3.04 -0.45 18.22
CA GLY A 11 2.91 1.01 18.17
C GLY A 11 2.39 1.53 16.83
N CYS A 12 1.93 2.79 16.82
CA CYS A 12 1.36 3.51 15.68
C CYS A 12 2.36 3.61 14.52
N THR A 13 2.47 2.54 13.74
CA THR A 13 3.35 2.51 12.59
C THR A 13 2.63 3.19 11.43
N PRO A 14 3.21 4.23 10.81
CA PRO A 14 2.58 4.87 9.66
C PRO A 14 2.49 3.87 8.50
N CYS A 15 1.35 3.86 7.79
CA CYS A 15 1.15 2.97 6.65
C CYS A 15 2.20 3.18 5.56
N GLY A 16 2.42 4.44 5.18
CA GLY A 16 3.35 4.80 4.11
C GLY A 16 2.91 4.31 2.73
N CYS A 17 1.60 4.25 2.45
CA CYS A 17 1.07 3.88 1.14
C CYS A 17 1.51 4.90 0.07
N ASP A 18 1.98 4.40 -1.06
CA ASP A 18 2.35 5.20 -2.21
C ASP A 18 1.11 5.82 -2.87
N THR A 19 1.09 7.15 -3.02
CA THR A 19 -0.10 7.86 -3.51
C THR A 19 -0.45 7.60 -4.97
N VAL A 20 0.51 7.09 -5.76
CA VAL A 20 0.32 6.77 -7.17
C VAL A 20 -0.21 5.35 -7.31
N GLY A 21 0.46 4.39 -6.65
CA GLY A 21 0.14 2.98 -6.74
C GLY A 21 -0.97 2.51 -5.80
N SER A 22 -1.32 3.28 -4.77
CA SER A 22 -2.45 3.01 -3.89
C SER A 22 -3.72 3.78 -4.28
N THR A 23 -4.87 3.27 -3.84
CA THR A 23 -6.16 3.96 -3.99
C THR A 23 -6.43 4.93 -2.83
N ASP A 24 -5.75 4.75 -1.69
CA ASP A 24 -5.89 5.58 -0.50
C ASP A 24 -4.58 5.58 0.31
N VAL A 25 -4.41 6.58 1.19
CA VAL A 25 -3.24 6.72 2.09
C VAL A 25 -3.41 5.95 3.42
N SER A 26 -4.56 5.29 3.59
CA SER A 26 -4.84 4.36 4.66
C SER A 26 -4.47 2.92 4.29
N CYS A 27 -4.15 2.13 5.32
CA CYS A 27 -3.85 0.72 5.22
C CYS A 27 -4.70 -0.05 6.21
N ASP A 28 -4.69 -1.37 6.06
CA ASP A 28 -5.29 -2.29 7.01
C ASP A 28 -4.68 -2.09 8.42
N PRO A 29 -5.49 -1.83 9.46
CA PRO A 29 -4.97 -1.46 10.78
C PRO A 29 -4.29 -2.62 11.53
N GLU A 30 -4.53 -3.87 11.11
CA GLU A 30 -3.94 -5.06 11.73
C GLU A 30 -2.66 -5.49 11.01
N THR A 31 -2.69 -5.51 9.66
CA THR A 31 -1.60 -6.03 8.82
C THR A 31 -0.69 -4.95 8.26
N GLY A 32 -1.15 -3.69 8.20
CA GLY A 32 -0.43 -2.59 7.56
C GLY A 32 -0.50 -2.59 6.03
N GLN A 33 -1.28 -3.47 5.41
CA GLN A 33 -1.36 -3.59 3.96
C GLN A 33 -2.17 -2.44 3.35
N CYS A 34 -1.55 -1.71 2.41
CA CYS A 34 -2.20 -0.67 1.63
C CYS A 34 -3.12 -1.26 0.54
N ARG A 35 -4.15 -0.50 0.15
CA ARG A 35 -5.02 -0.87 -0.98
C ARG A 35 -4.38 -0.46 -2.30
N CYS A 36 -3.83 -1.44 -3.02
CA CYS A 36 -3.12 -1.20 -4.28
C CYS A 36 -4.06 -1.11 -5.47
N ARG A 37 -3.64 -0.35 -6.48
CA ARG A 37 -4.26 -0.31 -7.81
C ARG A 37 -4.01 -1.62 -8.57
N PRO A 38 -4.77 -1.90 -9.65
CA PRO A 38 -4.57 -3.10 -10.45
C PRO A 38 -3.12 -3.24 -10.94
N GLY A 39 -2.54 -4.45 -10.84
CA GLY A 39 -1.16 -4.71 -11.26
C GLY A 39 -0.07 -4.14 -10.35
N VAL A 40 -0.43 -3.42 -9.27
CA VAL A 40 0.49 -2.89 -8.27
C VAL A 40 0.52 -3.80 -7.04
N GLY A 41 1.69 -3.95 -6.42
CA GLY A 41 1.89 -4.77 -5.23
C GLY A 41 2.89 -4.18 -4.24
N GLY A 42 3.22 -5.00 -3.25
CA GLY A 42 4.00 -4.59 -2.07
C GLY A 42 3.09 -4.10 -0.93
N ALA A 43 3.63 -4.06 0.29
CA ALA A 43 2.89 -3.60 1.47
C ALA A 43 2.44 -2.14 1.34
N ARG A 44 3.21 -1.35 0.57
CA ARG A 44 3.01 0.09 0.35
C ARG A 44 2.48 0.44 -1.05
N CYS A 45 2.22 -0.55 -1.91
CA CYS A 45 1.80 -0.32 -3.30
C CYS A 45 2.80 0.51 -4.12
N ASP A 46 4.09 0.30 -3.89
CA ASP A 46 5.21 1.09 -4.44
C ASP A 46 5.91 0.40 -5.62
N SER A 47 5.37 -0.73 -6.10
CA SER A 47 5.97 -1.51 -7.17
C SER A 47 4.94 -2.27 -7.99
N CYS A 48 5.23 -2.55 -9.26
CA CYS A 48 4.38 -3.44 -10.05
C CYS A 48 4.56 -4.89 -9.60
N LEU A 49 3.48 -5.66 -9.70
CA LEU A 49 3.54 -7.12 -9.54
C LEU A 49 4.44 -7.73 -10.60
N ALA A 50 4.96 -8.93 -10.32
CA ALA A 50 5.79 -9.67 -11.27
C ALA A 50 5.03 -9.87 -12.60
N GLY A 51 5.64 -9.43 -13.71
CA GLY A 51 5.06 -9.50 -15.05
C GLY A 51 4.27 -8.26 -15.48
N TYR A 52 4.06 -7.29 -14.58
CA TYR A 52 3.41 -6.01 -14.89
C TYR A 52 4.44 -4.88 -15.04
N TYR A 53 4.11 -3.87 -15.84
CA TYR A 53 4.96 -2.71 -16.11
C TYR A 53 4.16 -1.42 -16.22
N GLY A 54 4.85 -0.28 -16.27
CA GLY A 54 4.22 1.04 -16.44
C GLY A 54 3.51 1.55 -15.18
N PHE A 55 4.23 1.65 -14.06
CA PHE A 55 3.70 2.17 -12.80
C PHE A 55 3.11 3.58 -12.97
N SER A 56 1.80 3.71 -12.74
CA SER A 56 1.04 4.95 -12.95
C SER A 56 -0.15 5.06 -11.99
N GLU A 57 -0.84 6.19 -12.02
CA GLU A 57 -2.09 6.39 -11.28
C GLU A 57 -3.23 5.46 -11.74
N ASN A 58 -3.09 4.72 -12.83
CA ASN A 58 -4.06 3.70 -13.24
C ASN A 58 -3.65 2.27 -12.83
N GLY A 59 -2.52 2.14 -12.12
CA GLY A 59 -1.90 0.86 -11.80
C GLY A 59 -0.79 0.48 -12.77
N CYS A 60 -0.54 -0.82 -12.91
CA CYS A 60 0.40 -1.40 -13.86
C CYS A 60 -0.32 -2.32 -14.85
N GLN A 61 0.29 -2.50 -16.04
CA GLN A 61 -0.25 -3.26 -17.17
C GLN A 61 0.56 -4.52 -17.45
#